data_AF-A0A108U7C7-F1
#
_entry.id   AF-A0A108U7C7-F1
#
_cell.length_a   1.000
_cell.length_b   1.000
_cell.length_c   1.000
_cell.angle_alpha   90.00
_cell.angle_beta   90.00
_cell.angle_gamma   90.00
#
_symmetry.space_group_name_H-M   'P 1'
#
loop_
_entity.id
_entity.type
_entity.pdbx_description
1 polymer ?
#
loop_
_entity_poly.entity_id
_entity_poly.type
_entity_poly.pdbx_seq_one_letter_code
_entity_poly.pdbx_strand_id
1 'polypeptide(L)'
;MSVSAQELSARQQREADALKRFGEVMGGMARNEQCKVLDEARSKQYSDDVATITRKLERQVSGEKLLGVVINASVATAAPEQAAGCDEATREAVEAASEQARDWANEIRPVRSRDTQRTAQ
;
A
#
# COMPACT_ATOMS: atom_id res chain seq x y z
N MET A 1 2.39 6.14 33.38
CA MET A 1 2.46 4.82 32.71
C MET A 1 3.67 4.84 31.81
N SER A 2 4.73 4.12 32.19
CA SER A 2 5.99 4.10 31.44
C SER A 2 5.87 3.07 30.33
N VAL A 3 5.92 3.48 29.07
CA VAL A 3 6.06 2.55 27.94
C VAL A 3 7.42 1.89 28.06
N SER A 4 7.45 0.56 28.04
CA SER A 4 8.71 -0.18 28.11
C SER A 4 9.55 0.01 26.84
N ALA A 5 10.87 -0.10 26.95
CA ALA A 5 11.76 -0.04 25.78
C ALA A 5 11.42 -1.10 24.72
N GLN A 6 10.91 -2.26 25.15
CA GLN A 6 10.44 -3.33 24.26
C GLN A 6 9.20 -2.93 23.46
N GLU A 7 8.22 -2.25 24.07
CA GLU A 7 7.02 -1.78 23.38
C GLU A 7 7.33 -0.66 22.37
N LEU A 8 8.28 0.21 22.69
CA LEU A 8 8.78 1.24 21.78
C LEU A 8 9.48 0.62 20.56
N SER A 9 10.38 -0.35 20.79
CA SER A 9 11.08 -1.06 19.71
C SER A 9 10.10 -1.84 18.83
N ALA A 10 9.14 -2.56 19.42
CA ALA A 10 8.13 -3.30 18.66
C ALA A 10 7.22 -2.36 17.84
N ARG A 11 6.93 -1.16 18.34
CA ARG A 11 6.17 -0.14 17.60
C ARG A 11 6.98 0.41 16.41
N GLN A 12 8.25 0.70 16.62
CA GLN A 12 9.15 1.18 15.55
C GLN A 12 9.32 0.12 14.44
N GLN A 13 9.46 -1.15 14.82
CA GLN A 13 9.54 -2.25 13.87
C GLN A 13 8.27 -2.35 13.00
N ARG A 14 7.09 -2.32 13.65
CA ARG A 14 5.80 -2.35 12.92
C ARG A 14 5.62 -1.16 11.98
N GLU A 15 6.06 0.02 12.40
CA GLU A 15 6.04 1.22 11.55
C GLU A 15 6.97 1.06 10.34
N ALA A 16 8.20 0.58 10.55
CA ALA A 16 9.16 0.35 9.47
C ALA A 16 8.66 -0.70 8.47
N ASP A 17 8.08 -1.81 8.95
CA ASP A 17 7.50 -2.85 8.11
C ASP A 17 6.32 -2.32 7.28
N ALA A 18 5.45 -1.52 7.91
CA ALA A 18 4.32 -0.89 7.22
C ALA A 18 4.78 0.11 6.16
N LEU A 19 5.80 0.93 6.45
CA LEU A 19 6.38 1.87 5.49
C LEU A 19 7.07 1.15 4.32
N LYS A 20 7.76 0.03 4.58
CA LYS A 20 8.36 -0.80 3.54
C LYS A 20 7.28 -1.38 2.61
N ARG A 21 6.26 -2.03 3.19
CA ARG A 21 5.12 -2.59 2.44
C ARG A 21 4.41 -1.51 1.62
N PHE A 22 4.26 -0.32 2.18
CA PHE A 22 3.67 0.83 1.48
C PHE A 22 4.53 1.31 0.32
N GLY A 23 5.85 1.31 0.45
CA GLY A 23 6.78 1.64 -0.63
C GLY A 23 6.68 0.68 -1.83
N GLU A 24 6.54 -0.62 -1.57
CA GLU A 24 6.32 -1.64 -2.62
C GLU A 24 5.02 -1.37 -3.39
N VAL A 25 3.94 -1.11 -2.64
CA VAL A 25 2.62 -0.75 -3.19
C VAL A 25 2.68 0.54 -4.02
N MET A 26 3.36 1.59 -3.54
CA MET A 26 3.49 2.84 -4.28
C MET A 26 4.40 2.69 -5.51
N GLY A 27 5.42 1.84 -5.45
CA GLY A 27 6.29 1.53 -6.57
C GLY A 27 5.53 0.84 -7.72
N GLY A 28 4.70 -0.15 -7.38
CA GLY A 28 3.82 -0.80 -8.36
C GLY A 28 2.82 0.18 -8.99
N MET A 29 2.24 1.09 -8.20
CA MET A 29 1.34 2.12 -8.71
C MET A 29 2.05 3.07 -9.69
N ALA A 30 3.23 3.59 -9.34
CA ALA A 30 4.00 4.46 -10.22
C ALA A 30 4.40 3.75 -11.53
N ARG A 31 4.78 2.45 -11.47
CA ARG A 31 5.02 1.66 -12.68
C ARG A 31 3.75 1.45 -13.51
N ASN A 32 2.61 1.20 -12.88
CA ASN A 32 1.33 1.09 -13.59
C ASN A 32 0.96 2.38 -14.32
N GLU A 33 1.24 3.54 -13.72
CA GLU A 33 1.01 4.84 -14.36
C GLU A 33 1.85 5.03 -15.63
N GLN A 34 3.08 4.53 -15.63
CA GLN A 34 3.99 4.59 -16.79
C GLN A 34 3.62 3.56 -17.86
N CYS A 35 3.44 2.29 -17.46
CA CYS A 35 3.33 1.16 -18.38
C CYS A 35 1.90 0.75 -18.74
N LYS A 36 0.89 1.29 -18.04
CA LYS A 36 -0.54 0.98 -18.25
C LYS A 36 -0.83 -0.53 -18.26
N VAL A 37 -0.18 -1.26 -17.35
CA VAL A 37 -0.28 -2.73 -17.26
C VAL A 37 -1.71 -3.17 -16.93
N LEU A 38 -2.34 -2.49 -15.96
CA LEU A 38 -3.68 -2.80 -15.53
C LEU A 38 -4.71 -2.05 -16.39
N ASP A 39 -5.84 -2.69 -16.65
CA ASP A 39 -6.99 -2.02 -17.22
C ASP A 39 -7.53 -0.91 -16.28
N GLU A 40 -8.47 -0.10 -16.78
CA GLU A 40 -9.03 1.03 -16.04
C GLU A 40 -9.71 0.58 -14.73
N ALA A 41 -10.43 -0.54 -14.75
CA ALA A 41 -11.17 -1.02 -13.59
C ALA A 41 -10.21 -1.48 -12.48
N ARG A 42 -9.18 -2.24 -12.82
CA ARG A 42 -8.12 -2.69 -11.91
C ARG A 42 -7.27 -1.54 -11.43
N SER A 43 -6.92 -0.59 -12.30
CA SER A 43 -6.19 0.62 -11.91
C SER A 43 -6.96 1.47 -10.90
N LYS A 44 -8.28 1.62 -11.10
CA LYS A 44 -9.16 2.33 -10.16
C LYS A 44 -9.24 1.60 -8.82
N GLN A 45 -9.46 0.29 -8.84
CA GLN A 45 -9.50 -0.52 -7.61
C GLN A 45 -8.18 -0.41 -6.83
N TYR A 46 -7.05 -0.46 -7.52
CA TYR A 46 -5.73 -0.28 -6.92
C TYR A 46 -5.59 1.11 -6.27
N SER A 47 -6.05 2.17 -6.94
CA SER A 47 -6.10 3.52 -6.36
C SER A 47 -6.96 3.60 -5.09
N ASP A 48 -8.15 3.00 -5.10
CA ASP A 48 -9.06 2.99 -3.96
C ASP A 48 -8.49 2.20 -2.75
N ASP A 49 -7.78 1.10 -3.02
CA ASP A 49 -7.12 0.29 -1.99
C ASP A 49 -5.92 1.03 -1.39
N VAL A 50 -5.09 1.69 -2.21
CA VAL A 50 -4.02 2.58 -1.74
C VAL A 50 -4.59 3.70 -0.88
N ALA A 51 -5.65 4.38 -1.31
CA ALA A 51 -6.29 5.43 -0.51
C ALA A 51 -6.79 4.90 0.85
N THR A 52 -7.25 3.65 0.90
CA THR A 52 -7.66 3.00 2.15
C THR A 52 -6.47 2.73 3.09
N ILE A 53 -5.36 2.25 2.54
CA ILE A 53 -4.09 2.04 3.26
C ILE A 53 -3.55 3.38 3.78
N THR A 54 -3.47 4.39 2.94
CA THR A 54 -2.95 5.72 3.31
C THR A 54 -3.71 6.31 4.50
N ARG A 55 -5.05 6.30 4.46
CA ARG A 55 -5.88 6.78 5.58
C ARG A 55 -5.65 6.03 6.90
N LYS A 56 -5.27 4.75 6.82
CA LYS A 56 -4.93 3.95 8.00
C LYS A 56 -3.55 4.33 8.52
N LEU A 57 -2.56 4.48 7.64
CA LEU A 57 -1.19 4.82 7.98
C LEU A 57 -1.05 6.25 8.52
N GLU A 58 -1.82 7.21 8.02
CA GLU A 58 -1.84 8.60 8.52
C GLU A 58 -2.21 8.71 9.99
N ARG A 59 -2.90 7.71 10.55
CA ARG A 59 -3.23 7.64 12.00
C ARG A 59 -2.07 7.12 12.85
N GLN A 60 -1.05 6.53 12.23
CA GLN A 60 0.03 5.79 12.89
C GLN A 60 1.40 6.40 12.63
N VAL A 61 1.56 7.05 11.47
CA VAL A 61 2.81 7.57 10.93
C VAL A 61 2.62 9.03 10.51
N SER A 62 3.66 9.86 10.63
CA SER A 62 3.59 11.25 10.17
C SER A 62 3.44 11.33 8.66
N GLY A 63 2.72 12.34 8.18
CA GLY A 63 2.54 12.59 6.74
C GLY A 63 3.85 12.79 6.00
N GLU A 64 4.86 13.41 6.63
CA GLU A 64 6.20 13.61 6.05
C GLU A 64 6.90 12.30 5.71
N LYS A 65 6.80 11.30 6.60
CA LYS A 65 7.37 9.97 6.35
C LYS A 65 6.65 9.26 5.21
N LEU A 66 5.31 9.34 5.19
CA LEU A 66 4.51 8.76 4.10
C LEU A 66 4.83 9.42 2.76
N LEU A 67 4.93 10.74 2.72
CA LEU A 67 5.34 11.48 1.53
C LEU A 67 6.74 11.08 1.08
N GLY A 68 7.68 10.92 2.00
CA GLY A 68 9.04 10.43 1.70
C GLY A 68 9.03 9.05 1.03
N VAL A 69 8.17 8.14 1.48
CA VAL A 69 8.00 6.82 0.83
C VAL A 69 7.46 6.96 -0.59
N VAL A 70 6.44 7.79 -0.80
CA VAL A 70 5.87 8.05 -2.13
C VAL A 70 6.92 8.61 -3.08
N ILE A 71 7.69 9.62 -2.66
CA ILE A 71 8.75 10.24 -3.47
C ILE A 71 9.80 9.20 -3.83
N ASN A 72 10.27 8.40 -2.86
CA ASN A 72 11.28 7.38 -3.10
C ASN A 72 10.80 6.32 -4.09
N ALA A 73 9.53 5.90 -3.99
CA ALA A 73 8.92 4.97 -4.93
C ALA A 73 8.89 5.57 -6.35
N SER A 74 8.39 6.80 -6.51
CA SER A 74 8.36 7.48 -7.80
C SER A 74 9.74 7.67 -8.42
N VAL A 75 10.74 8.08 -7.64
CA VAL A 75 12.13 8.26 -8.10
C VAL A 75 12.74 6.92 -8.53
N ALA A 76 12.54 5.86 -7.75
CA ALA A 76 13.03 4.52 -8.12
C ALA A 76 12.44 4.05 -9.46
N THR A 77 11.17 4.36 -9.73
CA THR A 77 10.53 4.01 -11.00
C THR A 77 10.92 4.90 -12.18
N ALA A 78 11.44 6.10 -11.94
CA ALA A 78 11.92 7.01 -12.99
C ALA A 78 13.40 6.78 -13.35
N ALA A 79 14.10 5.90 -12.61
CA ALA A 79 15.49 5.58 -12.88
C ALA A 79 15.63 4.94 -14.28
N PRO A 80 16.56 5.40 -15.13
CA PRO A 80 16.64 4.99 -16.53
C PRO A 80 16.86 3.48 -16.76
N GLU A 81 17.45 2.78 -15.79
CA GLU A 81 17.61 1.32 -15.83
C GLU A 81 16.28 0.56 -15.64
N GLN A 82 15.31 1.16 -14.93
CA GLN A 82 13.97 0.60 -14.69
C GLN A 82 12.93 1.13 -15.67
N ALA A 83 13.18 2.30 -16.27
CA ALA A 83 12.31 2.91 -17.29
C ALA A 83 12.41 2.24 -18.67
N ALA A 84 13.39 1.34 -18.88
CA ALA A 84 13.73 0.80 -20.20
C ALA A 84 12.86 -0.37 -20.68
N GLY A 85 11.95 -0.92 -19.87
CA GLY A 85 11.10 -2.01 -20.33
C GLY A 85 9.82 -2.16 -19.51
N CYS A 86 8.68 -1.86 -20.10
CA CYS A 86 7.39 -2.38 -19.65
C CYS A 86 7.28 -3.86 -20.03
N ASP A 87 8.24 -4.66 -19.58
CA ASP A 87 8.41 -6.08 -19.87
C ASP A 87 7.55 -6.94 -18.92
N GLU A 88 7.65 -8.26 -19.07
CA GLU A 88 6.86 -9.20 -18.25
C GLU A 88 7.21 -9.07 -16.75
N ALA A 89 8.48 -8.82 -16.41
CA ALA A 89 8.87 -8.59 -15.02
C ALA A 89 8.21 -7.33 -14.44
N THR A 90 8.08 -6.26 -15.22
CA THR A 90 7.34 -5.06 -14.83
C THR A 90 5.85 -5.37 -14.65
N ARG A 91 5.27 -6.15 -15.56
CA ARG A 91 3.88 -6.58 -15.46
C ARG A 91 3.62 -7.39 -14.20
N GLU A 92 4.41 -8.42 -13.93
CA GLU A 92 4.32 -9.25 -12.73
C GLU A 92 4.44 -8.41 -11.46
N ALA A 93 5.39 -7.46 -11.44
CA ALA A 93 5.57 -6.57 -10.29
C ALA A 93 4.35 -5.65 -10.06
N VAL A 94 3.75 -5.11 -11.11
CA VAL A 94 2.54 -4.27 -11.00
C VAL A 94 1.34 -5.10 -10.54
N GLU A 95 1.14 -6.30 -11.11
CA GLU A 95 0.05 -7.19 -10.73
C GLU A 95 0.18 -7.63 -9.27
N ALA A 96 1.37 -8.05 -8.84
CA ALA A 96 1.65 -8.43 -7.45
C ALA A 96 1.43 -7.27 -6.47
N ALA A 97 1.87 -6.05 -6.81
CA ALA A 97 1.67 -4.89 -5.96
C ALA A 97 0.19 -4.47 -5.85
N SER A 98 -0.58 -4.64 -6.95
CA SER A 98 -2.03 -4.44 -6.95
C SER A 98 -2.74 -5.46 -6.05
N GLU A 99 -2.35 -6.73 -6.10
CA GLU A 99 -2.88 -7.78 -5.22
C GLU A 99 -2.51 -7.53 -3.76
N GLN A 100 -1.25 -7.18 -3.48
CA GLN A 100 -0.78 -6.84 -2.13
C GLN A 100 -1.55 -5.67 -1.54
N ALA A 101 -1.85 -4.63 -2.33
CA ALA A 101 -2.66 -3.50 -1.90
C ALA A 101 -4.11 -3.90 -1.61
N ARG A 102 -4.71 -4.75 -2.46
CA ARG A 102 -6.06 -5.27 -2.26
C ARG A 102 -6.16 -6.09 -0.98
N ASP A 103 -5.24 -7.02 -0.76
CA ASP A 103 -5.22 -7.86 0.43
C ASP A 103 -5.03 -7.04 1.69
N TRP A 104 -4.09 -6.09 1.66
CA TRP A 104 -3.88 -5.18 2.78
C TRP A 104 -5.10 -4.31 3.06
N ALA A 105 -5.73 -3.76 2.01
CA ALA A 105 -6.97 -2.99 2.15
C ALA A 105 -8.09 -3.85 2.76
N ASN A 106 -8.18 -5.13 2.42
CA ASN A 106 -9.14 -6.06 3.02
C ASN A 106 -8.81 -6.38 4.48
N GLU A 107 -7.53 -6.55 4.83
CA GLU A 107 -7.07 -6.75 6.21
C GLU A 107 -7.44 -5.56 7.13
N ILE A 108 -7.38 -4.33 6.62
CA ILE A 108 -7.62 -3.11 7.42
C ILE A 108 -9.06 -2.61 7.35
N ARG A 109 -9.86 -3.05 6.37
CA ARG A 109 -11.29 -2.70 6.31
C ARG A 109 -11.97 -3.27 7.56
N PRO A 110 -12.72 -2.46 8.32
CA PRO A 110 -13.46 -2.98 9.45
C PRO A 110 -14.43 -4.04 8.93
N VAL A 111 -14.32 -5.27 9.45
CA VAL A 111 -15.33 -6.31 9.25
C VAL A 111 -16.62 -5.74 9.82
N ARG A 112 -17.50 -5.20 8.95
CA ARG A 112 -18.89 -5.02 9.31
C ARG A 112 -19.43 -6.42 9.50
N SER A 113 -19.54 -6.87 10.75
CA SER A 113 -20.27 -8.08 11.10
C SER A 113 -21.61 -8.06 10.38
N ARG A 114 -21.78 -8.95 9.40
CA ARG A 114 -23.01 -9.13 8.62
C ARG A 114 -24.09 -9.88 9.41
N ASP A 115 -23.92 -10.07 10.73
CA ASP A 115 -24.78 -10.92 11.56
C ASP A 115 -25.69 -10.19 12.56
N THR A 116 -25.87 -8.87 12.45
CA THR A 116 -26.86 -8.16 13.31
C THR A 116 -28.24 -7.95 12.65
N GLN A 117 -28.52 -8.60 11.51
CA GLN A 117 -29.81 -8.49 10.81
C GLN A 117 -30.61 -9.80 10.69
N ARG A 118 -30.34 -10.80 11.55
CA ARG A 118 -31.09 -12.07 11.57
C ARG A 118 -31.75 -12.42 12.91
N THR A 119 -31.96 -11.42 13.77
CA THR A 119 -32.78 -11.53 15.00
C THR A 119 -33.64 -10.28 15.16
N ALA A 120 -34.46 -10.00 14.15
CA ALA A 120 -35.59 -9.09 14.25
C ALA A 120 -36.66 -9.51 13.22
N GLN A 121 -37.11 -10.76 13.30
CA GLN A 121 -38.37 -11.23 12.75
C GLN A 121 -38.99 -12.21 13.73
#